data_AF-A0A2K3M403-F1
#
_entry.id   AF-A0A2K3M403-F1
#
_cell.length_a   1.000
_cell.length_b   1.000
_cell.length_c   1.000
_cell.angle_alpha   90.00
_cell.angle_beta   90.00
_cell.angle_gamma   90.00
#
_symmetry.space_group_name_H-M   'P 1'
#
loop_
_entity.id
_entity.type
_entity.pdbx_description
1 polymer ?
#
loop_
_entity_poly.entity_id
_entity_poly.type
_entity_poly.pdbx_seq_one_letter_code
_entity_poly.pdbx_strand_id
1 'polypeptide(L)' 'MSFKGQIPDVFACTILIGQFCKTGQTNKATRVMEILETSGAVPVVRAYNVLISGYCKSGEIDKALQHLERMSVSPD' A
#
# COMPACT_ATOMS: atom_id res chain seq x y z
N MET A 1 7.61 -20.03 2.57
CA MET A 1 6.21 -20.41 2.83
C MET A 1 5.33 -19.57 1.92
N SER A 2 4.83 -20.17 0.84
CA SER A 2 3.95 -19.48 -0.13
C SER A 2 2.51 -19.87 0.17
N PHE A 3 1.76 -18.98 0.84
CA PHE A 3 0.31 -19.08 0.95
C PHE A 3 -0.31 -18.68 -0.39
N LYS A 4 -0.22 -19.58 -1.37
CA LYS A 4 -0.78 -19.43 -2.70
C LYS A 4 -2.22 -19.96 -2.64
N GLY A 5 -3.16 -19.12 -2.20
CA GLY A 5 -4.58 -19.51 -2.17
C GLY A 5 -5.53 -18.74 -1.26
N GLN A 6 -5.06 -17.83 -0.39
CA GLN A 6 -5.96 -16.99 0.42
C GLN A 6 -5.84 -15.53 0.02
N ILE A 7 -7.00 -14.86 -0.08
CA ILE A 7 -7.10 -13.42 -0.21
C ILE A 7 -6.35 -12.80 0.98
N PRO A 8 -5.35 -11.94 0.75
CA PRO A 8 -4.59 -11.33 1.83
C PRO A 8 -5.50 -10.47 2.69
N ASP A 9 -5.35 -10.61 4.00
CA ASP A 9 -6.10 -9.80 4.96
C ASP A 9 -5.70 -8.33 4.83
N VAL A 10 -6.64 -7.51 4.35
CA VAL A 10 -6.41 -6.09 4.04
C VAL A 10 -5.94 -5.32 5.28
N PHE A 11 -6.42 -5.71 6.47
CA PHE A 11 -6.06 -5.08 7.72
C PHE A 11 -4.60 -5.40 8.10
N ALA A 12 -4.19 -6.66 8.06
CA ALA A 12 -2.82 -7.09 8.30
C ALA A 12 -1.84 -6.44 7.30
N CYS A 13 -2.18 -6.41 6.02
CA CYS A 13 -1.37 -5.74 5.01
C CYS A 13 -1.27 -4.23 5.25
N THR A 14 -2.35 -3.57 5.66
CA THR A 14 -2.33 -2.13 6.03
C THR A 14 -1.38 -1.88 7.21
N ILE A 15 -1.38 -2.76 8.22
CA ILE A 15 -0.43 -2.67 9.33
C ILE A 15 1.01 -2.83 8.83
N LEU A 16 1.27 -3.84 8.00
CA LEU A 16 2.60 -4.08 7.44
C LEU A 16 3.12 -2.89 6.63
N ILE A 17 2.28 -2.31 5.77
CA ILE A 17 2.60 -1.08 5.02
C ILE A 17 3.00 0.04 5.99
N GLY A 18 2.21 0.28 7.03
CA GLY A 18 2.53 1.30 8.04
C GLY A 18 3.85 1.06 8.77
N GLN A 19 4.15 -0.19 9.14
CA GLN A 19 5.42 -0.54 9.79
C GLN A 19 6.61 -0.37 8.85
N PHE A 20 6.48 -0.78 7.58
CA PHE A 20 7.54 -0.58 6.58
C PHE A 20 7.79 0.89 6.31
N CYS A 21 6.75 1.71 6.19
CA CYS A 21 6.88 3.16 6.07
C CYS A 21 7.57 3.80 7.28
N LYS A 22 7.21 3.39 8.51
CA LYS A 22 7.85 3.89 9.75
C LYS A 22 9.33 3.53 9.84
N THR A 23 9.73 2.40 9.27
CA THR A 23 11.13 1.95 9.26
C THR A 23 11.90 2.43 8.02
N GLY A 24 11.32 3.32 7.20
CA GLY A 24 11.93 3.82 5.96
C GLY A 24 12.05 2.78 4.85
N GLN A 25 11.45 1.59 5.02
CA GLN A 25 11.46 0.50 4.06
C GLN A 25 10.30 0.65 3.06
N THR A 26 10.17 1.82 2.45
CA THR A 26 9.06 2.18 1.55
C THR A 26 8.91 1.20 0.39
N ASN A 27 10.00 0.70 -0.19
CA ASN A 27 9.97 -0.33 -1.24
C ASN A 27 9.22 -1.61 -0.82
N LYS A 28 9.36 -2.03 0.45
CA LYS A 28 8.61 -3.19 0.98
C LYS A 28 7.13 -2.85 1.17
N ALA A 29 6.83 -1.62 1.59
CA ALA A 29 5.47 -1.13 1.69
C ALA A 29 4.78 -1.12 0.31
N THR A 30 5.47 -0.66 -0.74
CA THR A 30 4.99 -0.71 -2.13
C THR A 30 4.64 -2.13 -2.54
N ARG A 31 5.54 -3.08 -2.24
CA ARG A 31 5.33 -4.47 -2.64
C ARG A 31 4.11 -5.10 -1.98
N VAL A 32 3.86 -4.78 -0.71
CA VAL A 32 2.64 -5.24 0.00
C VAL A 32 1.39 -4.62 -0.62
N MET A 33 1.45 -3.35 -1.02
CA MET A 33 0.35 -2.68 -1.70
C MET A 33 0.02 -3.32 -3.05
N GLU A 34 1.04 -3.63 -3.87
CA GLU A 34 0.85 -4.34 -5.15
C GLU A 34 0.23 -5.71 -4.95
N ILE A 35 0.60 -6.43 -3.88
CA ILE A 35 0.00 -7.73 -3.54
C ILE A 35 -1.49 -7.57 -3.22
N LEU A 36 -1.87 -6.54 -2.45
CA LEU A 36 -3.28 -6.25 -2.20
C LEU A 36 -4.02 -6.01 -3.52
N GLU A 37 -3.52 -5.10 -4.35
CA GLU A 37 -4.14 -4.73 -5.63
C GLU A 37 -4.29 -5.92 -6.59
N THR A 38 -3.27 -6.77 -6.69
CA THR A 38 -3.25 -7.91 -7.62
C THR A 38 -3.99 -9.13 -7.09
N SER A 39 -4.23 -9.22 -5.79
CA SER A 39 -4.92 -10.36 -5.17
C SER A 39 -6.45 -10.32 -5.32
N GLY A 40 -7.01 -9.28 -5.96
CA GLY A 40 -8.44 -9.04 -6.03
C GLY A 40 -9.03 -8.51 -4.72
N ALA A 41 -8.22 -8.31 -3.68
CA ALA A 41 -8.60 -7.59 -2.48
C ALA A 41 -8.61 -6.08 -2.81
N VAL A 42 -9.77 -5.43 -2.63
CA VAL A 42 -9.85 -3.97 -2.81
C VAL A 42 -9.03 -3.32 -1.69
N PRO A 43 -7.91 -2.64 -1.99
CA PRO A 43 -7.17 -1.93 -0.96
C PRO A 43 -8.06 -0.80 -0.45
N VAL A 44 -8.34 -0.79 0.85
CA VAL A 44 -9.14 0.27 1.46
C VAL A 44 -8.40 1.60 1.36
N VAL A 45 -9.15 2.71 1.32
CA VAL A 45 -8.64 4.09 1.39
C VAL A 45 -7.56 4.27 2.48
N ARG A 46 -7.73 3.57 3.61
CA ARG A 46 -6.75 3.58 4.71
C ARG A 46 -5.36 3.06 4.29
N ALA A 47 -5.28 2.02 3.46
CA ALA A 47 -4.00 1.45 3.02
C ALA A 47 -3.23 2.44 2.15
N TYR A 48 -3.91 3.08 1.19
CA TYR A 48 -3.34 4.16 0.38
C TYR A 48 -2.86 5.32 1.24
N ASN A 49 -3.69 5.82 2.16
CA ASN A 49 -3.33 6.94 3.01
C ASN A 49 -2.08 6.65 3.87
N VAL A 50 -1.97 5.43 4.40
CA VAL A 50 -0.78 5.01 5.17
C VAL A 50 0.47 4.98 4.29
N LEU A 51 0.37 4.44 3.07
CA LEU A 51 1.48 4.35 2.13
C LEU A 51 1.93 5.75 1.66
N ILE A 52 0.99 6.60 1.24
CA ILE A 52 1.23 7.97 0.78
C ILE A 52 1.86 8.80 1.89
N SER A 53 1.31 8.73 3.12
CA SER A 53 1.91 9.40 4.28
C SER A 53 3.33 8.91 4.57
N GLY A 54 3.58 7.62 4.38
CA GLY A 54 4.91 7.03 4.48
C GLY A 54 5.90 7.63 3.49
N TYR A 55 5.55 7.66 2.20
CA TYR A 55 6.39 8.27 1.17
C TYR A 55 6.66 9.76 1.44
N CYS A 56 5.64 10.52 1.84
CA CYS A 56 5.82 11.93 2.20
C CYS A 56 6.84 12.11 3.33
N LYS A 57 6.79 11.26 4.36
CA LYS A 57 7.74 11.31 5.49
C LYS A 57 9.16 10.88 5.09
N SER A 58 9.27 10.00 4.10
CA SER A 58 10.55 9.57 3.53
C SER A 58 11.11 10.52 2.47
N GLY A 59 10.38 11.59 2.10
CA GLY A 59 10.78 12.53 1.06
C GLY A 59 10.57 12.02 -0.38
N GLU A 60 9.91 10.87 -0.55
CA GLU A 60 9.64 10.26 -1.86
C GLU A 60 8.32 10.77 -2.45
N ILE A 61 8.24 12.08 -2.69
CA ILE A 61 6.99 12.77 -3.05
C ILE A 61 6.42 12.29 -4.39
N ASP A 62 7.26 12.01 -5.39
CA ASP A 62 6.81 11.50 -6.70
C ASP A 62 6.05 10.17 -6.57
N LYS A 63 6.52 9.27 -5.69
CA LYS A 63 5.84 8.01 -5.41
C LYS A 63 4.52 8.26 -4.68
N ALA A 64 4.50 9.20 -3.72
CA ALA A 64 3.29 9.59 -3.02
C ALA A 64 2.20 10.08 -3.99
N LEU A 65 2.57 10.93 -4.95
CA LEU A 65 1.67 11.46 -5.98
C LEU A 65 1.16 10.37 -6.92
N GLN A 66 2.03 9.50 -7.41
CA GLN A 66 1.63 8.39 -8.28
C GLN A 66 0.56 7.50 -7.60
N HIS A 67 0.72 7.20 -6.32
CA HIS A 67 -0.26 6.41 -5.57
C HIS A 67 -1.54 7.20 -5.24
N LEU A 68 -1.46 8.52 -5.09
CA LEU A 68 -2.64 9.38 -4.93
C LEU A 68 -3.49 9.42 -6.19
N GLU A 69 -2.86 9.58 -7.36
CA GLU A 69 -3.54 9.56 -8.67
C GLU A 69 -4.20 8.20 -8.92
N ARG A 70 -3.55 7.10 -8.54
CA ARG A 70 -4.15 5.76 -8.64
C ARG A 70 -5.40 5.59 -7.76
N MET A 71 -5.49 6.30 -6.64
CA MET A 71 -6.67 6.29 -5.77
C MET A 71 -7.82 7.16 -6.31
N SER A 72 -7.52 8.27 -7.00
CA SER A 72 -8.55 9.18 -7.53
C SER A 72 -9.20 8.70 -8.84
N VAL A 73 -8.66 7.67 -9.49
CA VAL A 73 -9.15 7.13 -10.79
C VAL A 73 -10.06 5.92 -10.62
N SER A 74 -10.84 5.84 -9.53
CA SER A 74 -12.00 4.94 -9.47
C SER A 74 -13.25 5.71 -9.91
N PRO A 75 -13.64 5.71 -11.19
CA PRO A 75 -14.99 6.10 -11.57
C PRO A 75 -15.96 5.06 -11.02
N ASP A 76 -17.06 5.55 -10.45
CA ASP A 76 -18.24 4.77 -10.09
C ASP A 76 -18.77 3.95 -11.29
#